data_AF-A0A510WUJ2-F1
#
_entry.id   AF-A0A510WUJ2-F1
#
_cell.length_a   1.000
_cell.length_b   1.000
_cell.length_c   1.000
_cell.angle_alpha   90.00
_cell.angle_beta   90.00
_cell.angle_gamma   90.00
#
_symmetry.space_group_name_H-M   'P 1'
#
loop_
_entity.id
_entity.type
_entity.pdbx_description
1 polymer ?
#
loop_
_entity_poly.entity_id
_entity_poly.type
_entity_poly.pdbx_seq_one_letter_code
_entity_poly.pdbx_strand_id
1 'polypeptide(L)'
;MTKIKLNDKKYELTMHIKDLKELGLVPNDSQGNIEKMSGIMSGLMTGDVFTLTDVLTSLLKGQLKRGEIEDALSKDEDIDKLFDKVEAFFETSPLTKKMATMIAQPAKEALANL
;
A
#
# COMPACT_ATOMS: atom_id res chain seq x y z
N MET A 1 -10.23 9.59 -3.93
CA MET A 1 -9.71 9.87 -2.58
C MET A 1 -10.06 8.68 -1.71
N THR A 2 -9.06 7.97 -1.19
CA THR A 2 -9.26 6.69 -0.48
C THR A 2 -9.26 6.92 1.01
N LYS A 3 -10.27 6.38 1.72
CA LYS A 3 -10.39 6.47 3.17
C LYS A 3 -10.33 5.07 3.78
N ILE A 4 -9.53 4.92 4.82
CA ILE A 4 -9.40 3.69 5.60
C ILE A 4 -9.86 3.92 7.04
N LYS A 5 -10.13 2.82 7.75
CA LYS A 5 -10.51 2.82 9.16
C LYS A 5 -9.42 2.05 9.92
N LEU A 6 -8.89 2.62 11.00
CA LEU A 6 -7.96 1.97 11.94
C LEU A 6 -8.41 2.35 13.35
N ASN A 7 -8.59 1.38 14.26
CA ASN A 7 -9.04 1.63 15.64
C ASN A 7 -10.22 2.62 15.75
N ASP A 8 -11.28 2.37 14.99
CA ASP A 8 -12.48 3.22 14.92
C ASP A 8 -12.32 4.65 14.40
N LYS A 9 -11.11 5.05 14.01
CA LYS A 9 -10.82 6.34 13.40
C LYS A 9 -10.67 6.20 11.89
N LYS A 10 -11.12 7.22 11.16
CA LYS A 10 -11.00 7.29 9.70
C LYS A 10 -9.79 8.12 9.32
N TYR A 11 -9.00 7.59 8.39
CA TYR A 11 -7.82 8.25 7.85
C TYR A 11 -7.95 8.38 6.35
N GLU A 12 -7.46 9.49 5.81
CA GLU A 12 -7.40 9.73 4.38
C GLU A 12 -6.02 9.38 3.85
N LEU A 13 -5.96 8.46 2.88
CA LEU A 13 -4.72 8.13 2.21
C LEU A 13 -4.43 9.18 1.14
N THR A 14 -3.26 9.79 1.25
CA THR A 14 -2.73 10.74 0.27
C THR A 14 -1.30 10.35 -0.07
N MET A 15 -0.94 10.47 -1.34
CA MET A 15 0.41 10.18 -1.82
C MET A 15 1.10 11.48 -2.21
N HIS A 16 2.23 11.76 -1.57
CA HIS A 16 3.13 12.84 -1.90
C HIS A 16 4.49 12.28 -2.34
N ILE A 17 5.31 13.14 -2.96
CA ILE A 17 6.67 12.75 -3.43
C ILE A 17 7.54 12.23 -2.27
N LYS A 18 7.38 12.76 -1.06
CA LYS A 18 8.12 12.29 0.12
C LYS A 18 7.77 10.83 0.47
N ASP A 19 6.52 10.43 0.29
CA ASP A 19 6.04 9.09 0.63
C ASP A 19 6.57 8.07 -0.38
N LEU A 20 6.69 8.44 -1.66
CA LEU A 20 7.38 7.62 -2.66
C LEU A 20 8.81 7.28 -2.23
N LYS A 21 9.57 8.27 -1.74
CA LYS A 21 10.95 8.06 -1.28
C LYS A 21 11.01 7.15 -0.05
N GLU A 22 10.07 7.30 0.87
CA GLU A 22 9.97 6.45 2.07
C GLU A 22 9.60 5.00 1.72
N LEU A 23 8.78 4.81 0.68
CA LEU A 23 8.50 3.51 0.09
C LEU A 23 9.66 2.95 -0.73
N GLY A 24 10.78 3.68 -0.83
CA GLY A 24 11.99 3.27 -1.54
C GLY A 24 11.99 3.54 -3.04
N LEU A 25 11.08 4.38 -3.54
CA LEU A 25 11.07 4.79 -4.94
C LEU A 25 12.01 5.99 -5.14
N VAL A 26 12.93 5.85 -6.08
CA VAL A 26 14.03 6.79 -6.33
C VAL A 26 13.87 7.46 -7.71
N PRO A 27 14.14 8.77 -7.85
CA PRO A 27 14.14 9.43 -9.15
C PRO A 27 15.11 8.76 -10.14
N ASN A 28 14.69 8.66 -11.40
CA ASN A 28 15.50 8.12 -12.51
C ASN A 28 15.92 6.64 -12.39
N ASP A 29 15.38 5.89 -11.44
CA ASP A 29 15.61 4.44 -11.31
C ASP A 29 14.33 3.66 -11.68
N SER A 30 14.00 3.62 -12.97
CA SER A 30 12.75 2.98 -13.42
C SER A 30 12.70 1.50 -13.07
N GLN A 31 13.82 0.78 -13.20
CA GLN A 31 13.86 -0.66 -12.95
C GLN A 31 13.75 -0.96 -11.46
N GLY A 32 14.55 -0.32 -10.60
CA GLY A 32 14.47 -0.50 -9.16
C GLY A 32 13.10 -0.09 -8.60
N ASN A 33 12.48 0.95 -9.17
CA ASN A 33 11.12 1.36 -8.78
C ASN A 33 10.06 0.31 -9.14
N ILE A 34 10.17 -0.33 -10.32
CA ILE A 34 9.26 -1.41 -10.73
C ILE A 34 9.43 -2.61 -9.80
N GLU A 35 10.66 -3.00 -9.48
CA GLU A 35 10.93 -4.11 -8.55
C GLU A 35 10.37 -3.80 -7.16
N LYS A 36 10.60 -2.57 -6.66
CA LYS A 36 10.11 -2.14 -5.34
C LYS A 36 8.59 -2.10 -5.28
N MET A 37 7.94 -1.52 -6.29
CA MET A 37 6.49 -1.50 -6.39
C MET A 37 5.91 -2.91 -6.56
N SER A 38 6.60 -3.80 -7.29
CA SER A 38 6.20 -5.20 -7.42
C SER A 38 6.18 -5.90 -6.08
N GLY A 39 7.21 -5.68 -5.25
CA GLY A 39 7.26 -6.21 -3.88
C GLY A 39 6.11 -5.68 -3.01
N ILE A 40 5.83 -4.38 -3.07
CA ILE A 40 4.72 -3.76 -2.32
C ILE A 40 3.38 -4.35 -2.77
N MET A 41 3.09 -4.33 -4.08
CA MET A 41 1.81 -4.81 -4.61
C MET A 41 1.64 -6.31 -4.33
N SER A 42 2.68 -7.12 -4.53
CA SER A 42 2.63 -8.54 -4.21
C SER A 42 2.34 -8.76 -2.73
N GLY A 43 3.03 -8.06 -1.83
CA GLY A 43 2.81 -8.19 -0.39
C GLY A 43 1.37 -7.81 -0.01
N LEU A 44 0.82 -6.74 -0.59
CA LEU A 44 -0.58 -6.37 -0.37
C LEU A 44 -1.55 -7.44 -0.88
N MET A 45 -1.33 -7.98 -2.08
CA MET A 45 -2.19 -8.98 -2.70
C MET A 45 -2.14 -10.34 -1.99
N THR A 46 -1.02 -10.67 -1.33
CA THR A 46 -0.87 -11.93 -0.58
C THR A 46 -1.19 -11.79 0.91
N GLY A 47 -1.65 -10.61 1.36
CA GLY A 47 -1.98 -10.38 2.78
C GLY A 47 -0.77 -10.26 3.71
N ASP A 48 0.38 -9.82 3.23
CA ASP A 48 1.56 -9.57 4.08
C ASP A 48 1.36 -8.34 4.98
N VAL A 49 1.10 -8.62 6.25
CA VAL A 49 0.83 -7.60 7.29
C VAL A 49 2.04 -6.68 7.51
N PHE A 50 3.27 -7.14 7.29
CA PHE A 50 4.45 -6.28 7.42
C PHE A 50 4.50 -5.26 6.29
N THR A 51 4.24 -5.69 5.05
CA THR A 51 4.11 -4.79 3.91
C THR A 51 3.00 -3.76 4.15
N LEU A 52 1.82 -4.17 4.63
CA LEU A 52 0.74 -3.24 4.95
C LEU A 52 1.14 -2.24 6.04
N THR A 53 1.80 -2.71 7.09
CA THR A 53 2.29 -1.86 8.19
C THR A 53 3.29 -0.82 7.70
N ASP A 54 4.25 -1.21 6.87
CA ASP A 54 5.28 -0.32 6.32
C ASP A 54 4.64 0.76 5.43
N VAL A 55 3.72 0.35 4.55
CA VAL A 55 2.98 1.27 3.68
C VAL A 55 2.18 2.27 4.49
N LEU A 56 1.37 1.81 5.45
CA LEU A 56 0.55 2.70 6.28
C LEU A 56 1.41 3.62 7.14
N THR A 57 2.55 3.14 7.63
CA THR A 57 3.50 3.96 8.41
C THR A 57 4.03 5.12 7.59
N SER A 58 4.31 4.89 6.30
CA SER A 58 4.73 5.97 5.41
C SER A 58 3.58 6.92 5.09
N LEU A 59 2.43 6.41 4.65
CA LEU A 59 1.29 7.23 4.20
C LEU A 59 0.64 8.06 5.32
N LEU A 60 0.65 7.54 6.56
CA LEU A 60 0.07 8.20 7.73
C LEU A 60 1.14 8.84 8.62
N LYS A 61 2.34 9.07 8.09
CA LYS A 61 3.43 9.68 8.85
C LYS A 61 3.01 11.05 9.39
N GLY A 62 3.14 11.21 10.70
CA GLY A 62 2.73 12.41 11.43
C GLY A 62 1.27 12.40 11.91
N GLN A 63 0.46 11.41 11.51
CA GLN A 63 -0.88 11.16 12.03
C GLN A 63 -0.90 9.98 13.00
N LEU A 64 -0.12 8.92 12.71
CA LEU A 64 0.03 7.74 13.54
C LEU A 64 1.50 7.32 13.67
N LYS A 65 1.85 6.74 14.81
CA LYS A 65 3.10 6.01 14.99
C LYS A 65 2.94 4.57 14.52
N ARG A 66 4.05 3.93 14.13
CA ARG A 66 4.07 2.52 13.71
C ARG A 66 3.37 1.59 14.70
N GLY A 67 3.69 1.69 16.00
CA GLY A 67 3.07 0.84 17.02
C GLY A 67 1.55 1.02 17.15
N GLU A 68 1.01 2.20 16.83
CA GLU A 68 -0.44 2.41 16.79
C GLU A 68 -1.10 1.73 15.57
N ILE A 69 -0.37 1.65 14.45
CA ILE A 69 -0.80 0.92 13.26
C ILE A 69 -0.74 -0.58 13.53
N GLU A 70 0.36 -1.10 14.07
CA GLU A 70 0.51 -2.51 14.44
C GLU A 70 -0.59 -2.96 15.42
N ASP A 71 -0.85 -2.16 16.46
CA ASP A 71 -1.93 -2.45 17.40
C ASP A 71 -3.30 -2.46 16.71
N ALA A 72 -3.57 -1.52 15.81
CA ALA A 72 -4.81 -1.48 15.05
C ALA A 72 -4.99 -2.71 14.15
N LEU A 73 -3.96 -3.08 13.39
CA LEU A 73 -3.98 -4.24 12.49
C LEU A 73 -4.16 -5.55 13.27
N SER A 74 -3.61 -5.66 14.48
CA SER A 74 -3.74 -6.86 15.32
C SER A 74 -5.17 -7.13 15.81
N LYS A 75 -6.04 -6.12 15.75
CA LYS A 75 -7.43 -6.15 16.24
C LYS A 75 -8.46 -5.97 15.12
N ASP A 76 -8.01 -5.83 13.87
CA ASP A 76 -8.90 -5.56 12.75
C ASP A 76 -9.59 -6.84 12.25
N GLU A 77 -10.90 -6.92 12.44
CA GLU A 77 -11.72 -8.05 11.96
C GLU A 77 -11.93 -8.03 10.44
N ASP A 78 -11.65 -6.90 9.78
CA ASP A 78 -11.86 -6.64 8.35
C ASP A 78 -10.53 -6.36 7.62
N ILE A 79 -9.41 -6.93 8.08
CA ILE A 79 -8.06 -6.64 7.55
C ILE A 79 -7.93 -6.90 6.04
N ASP A 80 -8.62 -7.91 5.50
CA ASP A 80 -8.63 -8.21 4.05
C ASP A 80 -9.17 -7.01 3.24
N LYS A 81 -10.24 -6.36 3.72
CA LYS A 81 -10.79 -5.16 3.08
C LYS A 81 -9.84 -3.97 3.19
N LEU A 82 -8.96 -3.95 4.20
CA LEU A 82 -7.94 -2.92 4.33
C LEU A 82 -6.83 -3.12 3.29
N PHE A 83 -6.40 -4.36 3.06
CA PHE A 83 -5.49 -4.70 1.96
C PHE A 83 -6.05 -4.23 0.61
N ASP A 84 -7.29 -4.62 0.28
CA ASP A 84 -7.97 -4.22 -0.97
C ASP A 84 -7.99 -2.70 -1.16
N LYS A 85 -8.26 -1.96 -0.09
CA LYS A 85 -8.33 -0.49 -0.14
C LYS A 85 -6.97 0.14 -0.37
N VAL A 86 -5.92 -0.37 0.26
CA VAL A 86 -4.56 0.14 0.10
C VAL A 86 -4.02 -0.21 -1.29
N GLU A 87 -4.29 -1.42 -1.78
CA GLU A 87 -3.98 -1.82 -3.15
C GLU A 87 -4.67 -0.89 -4.17
N ALA A 88 -5.98 -0.72 -4.07
CA ALA A 88 -6.75 0.16 -4.95
C ALA A 88 -6.27 1.62 -4.87
N PHE A 89 -5.76 2.06 -3.73
CA PHE A 89 -5.16 3.39 -3.61
C PHE A 89 -3.91 3.55 -4.48
N PHE A 90 -3.04 2.55 -4.56
CA PHE A 90 -1.87 2.61 -5.46
C PHE A 90 -2.27 2.63 -6.94
N GLU A 91 -3.29 1.86 -7.32
CA GLU A 91 -3.82 1.80 -8.69
C GLU A 91 -4.53 3.09 -9.12
N THR A 92 -5.04 3.89 -8.18
CA THR A 92 -5.80 5.12 -8.47
C THR A 92 -5.04 6.40 -8.19
N SER A 93 -3.98 6.35 -7.38
CA SER A 93 -3.15 7.51 -7.04
C SER A 93 -2.42 8.05 -8.28
N PRO A 94 -2.46 9.37 -8.57
CA PRO A 94 -1.81 9.95 -9.74
C PRO A 94 -0.31 9.66 -9.86
N LEU A 95 0.37 9.48 -8.73
CA LEU A 95 1.82 9.28 -8.67
C LEU A 95 2.25 7.83 -8.90
N THR A 96 1.37 6.86 -8.65
CA THR A 96 1.72 5.43 -8.70
C THR A 96 0.88 4.64 -9.69
N LYS A 97 -0.30 5.14 -10.11
CA LYS A 97 -1.28 4.41 -10.93
C LYS A 97 -0.67 3.67 -12.11
N LYS A 98 0.18 4.33 -12.90
CA LYS A 98 0.75 3.73 -14.11
C LYS A 98 1.60 2.49 -13.79
N MET A 99 2.42 2.59 -12.75
CA MET A 99 3.31 1.52 -12.33
C MET A 99 2.53 0.41 -11.61
N ALA A 100 1.62 0.80 -10.69
CA ALA A 100 0.78 -0.13 -9.95
C ALA A 100 -0.11 -0.97 -10.88
N THR A 101 -0.79 -0.36 -11.86
CA THR A 101 -1.63 -1.10 -12.83
C THR A 101 -0.81 -2.05 -13.70
N MET A 102 0.39 -1.64 -14.13
CA MET A 102 1.29 -2.49 -14.93
C MET A 102 1.69 -3.77 -14.19
N ILE A 103 1.75 -3.72 -12.86
CA ILE A 103 2.13 -4.82 -11.99
C ILE A 103 0.92 -5.66 -11.58
N ALA A 104 -0.14 -5.01 -11.10
CA ALA A 104 -1.29 -5.68 -10.51
C ALA A 104 -2.07 -6.51 -11.54
N GLN A 105 -2.22 -6.02 -12.77
CA GLN A 105 -3.04 -6.70 -13.77
C GLN A 105 -2.49 -8.09 -14.14
N PRO A 106 -1.20 -8.25 -14.52
CA PRO A 106 -0.62 -9.58 -14.74
C PRO A 106 -0.65 -10.47 -13.48
N ALA A 107 -0.43 -9.89 -12.30
CA ALA A 107 -0.44 -10.65 -11.05
C ALA A 107 -1.83 -11.21 -10.71
N LYS A 108 -2.90 -10.41 -10.89
CA LYS A 108 -4.30 -10.84 -10.71
C LYS A 108 -4.67 -11.95 -11.68
N GLU A 109 -4.27 -11.80 -12.94
CA GLU A 109 -4.48 -12.84 -13.96
C GLU A 109 -3.78 -14.15 -13.59
N ALA A 110 -2.54 -14.09 -13.09
CA ALA A 110 -1.83 -15.27 -12.64
C ALA A 110 -2.52 -15.96 -11.45
N LEU A 111 -2.95 -15.19 -10.43
CA LEU A 111 -3.63 -15.74 -9.25
C LEU A 111 -5.01 -16.32 -9.57
N ALA A 112 -5.75 -15.73 -10.52
CA ALA A 112 -7.06 -16.24 -10.94
C ALA A 112 -6.99 -17.58 -11.69
N ASN A 113 -5.81 -17.97 -12.15
CA ASN A 113 -5.55 -19.22 -12.87
C ASN A 113 -4.92 -20.32 -11.99
N LEU A 114 -4.80 -20.10 -10.68
CA LEU A 114 -4.38 -21.09 -9.67
C LEU A 114 -5.59 -21.80 -9.05
#